data_AF-A0A0F8V8P8-F1
#
_entry.id   AF-A0A0F8V8P8-F1
#
_cell.length_a   1.000
_cell.length_b   1.000
_cell.length_c   1.000
_cell.angle_alpha   90.00
_cell.angle_beta   90.00
_cell.angle_gamma   90.00
#
_symmetry.space_group_name_H-M   'P 1'
#
loop_
_entity.id
_entity.type
_entity.pdbx_description
1 polymer ?
#
loop_
_entity_poly.entity_id
_entity_poly.type
_entity_poly.pdbx_seq_one_letter_code
_entity_poly.pdbx_strand_id
1 'polypeptide(L)'
;PNDKHAIEAALVLKETNEGSTVHAMSMGSENALSVLREAVAMGCDSASRIDYEEFLPSEGKAEILTKAISKDSYDLILTGMVGDFGSSQIPVLIASKMNFPHITYANTLEVDGNSFAADRYIEGGAIKIKVTMPCIVSVASTANEPRYTSVKRILVAKRTQIPVFSLDDLELDEDSLSNIGGLEFSAIEKPDIEEKEIIKIETDEEENLKLSYLEQNPDAKNSIDECKADIQDWYSNEKLMQFKSKQVTRVMIEQGNTKNAVYSALKLLEEGHQIVKQKRGSWEVKDTPLIDEDEDVKWE
;
A
#
# COMPACT_ATOMS: atom_id res chain seq x y z
N PRO A 1 -3.23 -3.41 -3.67
CA PRO A 1 -3.34 -2.10 -2.96
C PRO A 1 -2.68 -0.95 -3.71
N ASN A 2 -1.42 -1.14 -4.14
CA ASN A 2 -0.64 -0.12 -4.84
C ASN A 2 -1.33 0.41 -6.11
N ASP A 3 -2.00 -0.46 -6.88
CA ASP A 3 -2.69 -0.03 -8.10
C ASP A 3 -3.87 0.91 -7.84
N LYS A 4 -4.47 0.90 -6.63
CA LYS A 4 -5.52 1.89 -6.29
C LYS A 4 -4.96 3.31 -6.21
N HIS A 5 -3.72 3.46 -5.78
CA HIS A 5 -3.04 4.77 -5.79
C HIS A 5 -2.73 5.23 -7.21
N ALA A 6 -2.36 4.30 -8.10
CA ALA A 6 -2.17 4.59 -9.51
C ALA A 6 -3.48 5.01 -10.20
N ILE A 7 -4.58 4.31 -9.93
CA ILE A 7 -5.92 4.66 -10.42
C ILE A 7 -6.34 6.04 -9.88
N GLU A 8 -6.20 6.30 -8.57
CA GLU A 8 -6.54 7.60 -8.00
C GLU A 8 -5.74 8.73 -8.65
N ALA A 9 -4.43 8.53 -8.84
CA ALA A 9 -3.58 9.52 -9.50
C ALA A 9 -4.05 9.78 -10.95
N ALA A 10 -4.41 8.73 -11.70
CA ALA A 10 -4.98 8.85 -13.04
C ALA A 10 -6.26 9.70 -13.04
N LEU A 11 -7.15 9.47 -12.06
CA LEU A 11 -8.41 10.19 -11.94
C LEU A 11 -8.22 11.66 -11.57
N VAL A 12 -7.25 11.97 -10.69
CA VAL A 12 -6.88 13.36 -10.37
C VAL A 12 -6.28 14.08 -11.58
N LEU A 13 -5.42 13.40 -12.34
CA LEU A 13 -4.90 13.94 -13.60
C LEU A 13 -6.02 14.20 -14.59
N LYS A 14 -6.99 13.28 -14.72
CA LYS A 14 -8.18 13.47 -15.56
C LYS A 14 -9.01 14.68 -15.14
N GLU A 15 -9.17 14.93 -13.84
CA GLU A 15 -9.92 16.08 -13.32
C GLU A 15 -9.24 17.42 -13.63
N THR A 16 -7.92 17.43 -13.73
CA THR A 16 -7.11 18.64 -13.98
C THR A 16 -6.74 18.83 -15.46
N ASN A 17 -6.92 17.82 -16.30
CA ASN A 17 -6.59 17.83 -17.72
C ASN A 17 -7.83 17.46 -18.57
N GLU A 18 -8.57 18.48 -19.01
CA GLU A 18 -9.80 18.29 -19.79
C GLU A 18 -9.55 17.46 -21.06
N GLY A 19 -10.51 16.59 -21.39
CA GLY A 19 -10.42 15.69 -22.55
C GLY A 19 -9.63 14.40 -22.30
N SER A 20 -8.98 14.25 -21.15
CA SER A 20 -8.29 13.01 -20.77
C SER A 20 -9.30 11.89 -20.49
N THR A 21 -8.89 10.66 -20.81
CA THR A 21 -9.63 9.43 -20.49
C THR A 21 -8.74 8.46 -19.73
N VAL A 22 -9.35 7.62 -18.89
CA VAL A 22 -8.63 6.64 -18.06
C VAL A 22 -9.14 5.24 -18.38
N HIS A 23 -8.23 4.39 -18.84
CA HIS A 23 -8.47 2.98 -19.15
C HIS A 23 -7.78 2.09 -18.09
N ALA A 24 -8.54 1.24 -17.40
CA ALA A 24 -7.98 0.23 -16.50
C ALA A 24 -7.72 -1.11 -17.21
N MET A 25 -6.50 -1.63 -17.16
CA MET A 25 -6.15 -2.91 -17.77
C MET A 25 -5.63 -3.89 -16.71
N SER A 26 -6.01 -5.17 -16.81
CA SER A 26 -5.49 -6.22 -15.93
C SER A 26 -5.35 -7.54 -16.67
N MET A 27 -4.28 -8.26 -16.42
CA MET A 27 -4.07 -9.64 -16.85
C MET A 27 -4.40 -10.57 -15.69
N GLY A 28 -5.24 -11.57 -15.93
CA GLY A 28 -5.65 -12.51 -14.90
C GLY A 28 -6.89 -13.30 -15.31
N SER A 29 -7.23 -14.32 -14.52
CA SER A 29 -8.46 -15.10 -14.68
C SER A 29 -9.72 -14.26 -14.39
N GLU A 30 -10.89 -14.90 -14.38
CA GLU A 30 -12.19 -14.26 -14.09
C GLU A 30 -12.19 -13.42 -12.80
N ASN A 31 -11.35 -13.75 -11.83
CA ASN A 31 -11.19 -12.97 -10.59
C ASN A 31 -10.75 -11.52 -10.86
N ALA A 32 -9.98 -11.27 -11.92
CA ALA A 32 -9.55 -9.93 -12.31
C ALA A 32 -10.72 -9.03 -12.75
N LEU A 33 -11.85 -9.59 -13.20
CA LEU A 33 -13.04 -8.80 -13.54
C LEU A 33 -13.60 -8.06 -12.34
N SER A 34 -13.51 -8.65 -11.14
CA SER A 34 -13.99 -7.99 -9.92
C SER A 34 -13.17 -6.72 -9.61
N VAL A 35 -11.84 -6.80 -9.82
CA VAL A 35 -10.90 -5.70 -9.63
C VAL A 35 -11.09 -4.63 -10.70
N LEU A 36 -11.25 -5.01 -11.97
CA LEU A 36 -11.51 -4.06 -13.05
C LEU A 36 -12.85 -3.34 -12.87
N ARG A 37 -13.88 -4.03 -12.39
CA ARG A 37 -15.16 -3.39 -12.03
C ARG A 37 -15.01 -2.42 -10.86
N GLU A 38 -14.12 -2.69 -9.90
CA GLU A 38 -13.80 -1.71 -8.86
C GLU A 38 -13.14 -0.46 -9.47
N ALA A 39 -12.20 -0.61 -10.39
CA ALA A 39 -11.57 0.52 -11.09
C ALA A 39 -12.58 1.38 -11.87
N VAL A 40 -13.49 0.74 -12.62
CA VAL A 40 -14.61 1.45 -13.29
C VAL A 40 -15.51 2.14 -12.27
N ALA A 41 -15.79 1.51 -11.13
CA ALA A 41 -16.57 2.13 -10.06
C ALA A 41 -15.85 3.30 -9.38
N MET A 42 -14.51 3.32 -9.36
CA MET A 42 -13.71 4.45 -8.90
C MET A 42 -13.82 5.64 -9.87
N GLY A 43 -13.88 5.37 -11.17
CA GLY A 43 -14.13 6.40 -12.19
C GLY A 43 -13.40 6.23 -13.51
N CYS A 44 -12.73 5.09 -13.75
CA CYS A 44 -12.16 4.77 -15.05
C CYS A 44 -13.26 4.73 -16.12
N ASP A 45 -12.96 5.26 -17.31
CA ASP A 45 -13.90 5.36 -18.43
C ASP A 45 -14.14 4.00 -19.10
N SER A 46 -13.07 3.23 -19.21
CA SER A 46 -13.07 1.90 -19.83
C SER A 46 -12.19 0.95 -19.02
N ALA A 47 -12.38 -0.35 -19.26
CA ALA A 47 -11.48 -1.37 -18.76
C ALA A 47 -11.35 -2.53 -19.75
N SER A 48 -10.22 -3.22 -19.73
CA SER A 48 -10.01 -4.47 -20.47
C SER A 48 -9.32 -5.53 -19.61
N ARG A 49 -9.64 -6.80 -19.88
CA ARG A 49 -9.01 -7.96 -19.25
C ARG A 49 -8.19 -8.71 -20.29
N ILE A 50 -7.03 -9.21 -19.90
CA ILE A 50 -6.28 -10.20 -20.66
C ILE A 50 -6.46 -11.54 -19.95
N ASP A 51 -7.02 -12.52 -20.65
CA ASP A 51 -7.33 -13.83 -20.11
C ASP A 51 -6.06 -14.67 -20.04
N TYR A 52 -5.51 -14.74 -18.83
CA TYR A 52 -4.34 -15.53 -18.54
C TYR A 52 -4.32 -15.88 -17.06
N GLU A 53 -4.25 -17.17 -16.73
CA GLU A 53 -4.34 -17.67 -15.36
C GLU A 53 -3.02 -18.27 -14.86
N GLU A 54 -2.18 -18.75 -15.78
CA GLU A 54 -0.95 -19.43 -15.39
C GLU A 54 0.09 -18.48 -14.78
N PHE A 55 1.05 -19.08 -14.08
CA PHE A 55 2.13 -18.31 -13.51
C PHE A 55 3.17 -17.97 -14.59
N LEU A 56 3.57 -16.70 -14.64
CA LEU A 56 4.65 -16.24 -15.52
C LEU A 56 5.74 -15.47 -14.77
N PRO A 57 6.99 -15.51 -15.26
CA PRO A 57 8.01 -14.53 -14.91
C PRO A 57 7.54 -13.09 -15.13
N SER A 58 8.21 -12.14 -14.46
CA SER A 58 7.97 -10.71 -14.67
C SER A 58 8.13 -10.32 -16.14
N GLU A 59 9.08 -10.93 -16.86
CA GLU A 59 9.36 -10.70 -18.27
C GLU A 59 8.20 -11.14 -19.17
N GLY A 60 7.57 -12.29 -18.87
CA GLY A 60 6.44 -12.82 -19.63
C GLY A 60 5.19 -12.00 -19.41
N LYS A 61 4.94 -11.61 -18.15
CA LYS A 61 3.88 -10.66 -17.79
C LYS A 61 4.06 -9.32 -18.50
N ALA A 62 5.29 -8.79 -18.51
CA ALA A 62 5.60 -7.55 -19.19
C ALA A 62 5.43 -7.66 -20.71
N GLU A 63 5.77 -8.78 -21.34
CA GLU A 63 5.53 -9.01 -22.77
C GLU A 63 4.04 -8.96 -23.12
N ILE A 64 3.20 -9.70 -22.37
CA ILE A 64 1.75 -9.68 -22.54
C ILE A 64 1.20 -8.26 -22.40
N LEU A 65 1.55 -7.57 -21.32
CA LEU A 65 1.08 -6.21 -21.06
C LEU A 65 1.56 -5.23 -22.14
N THR A 66 2.82 -5.32 -22.58
CA THR A 66 3.35 -4.49 -23.66
C THR A 66 2.57 -4.70 -24.96
N LYS A 67 2.25 -5.95 -25.33
CA LYS A 67 1.43 -6.23 -26.53
C LYS A 67 0.03 -5.65 -26.41
N ALA A 68 -0.62 -5.83 -25.27
CA ALA A 68 -1.95 -5.29 -25.04
C ALA A 68 -1.97 -3.76 -25.05
N ILE A 69 -1.01 -3.12 -24.38
CA ILE A 69 -0.84 -1.65 -24.39
C ILE A 69 -0.63 -1.15 -25.82
N SER A 70 0.11 -1.88 -26.65
CA SER A 70 0.43 -1.47 -28.03
C SER A 70 -0.75 -1.58 -29.01
N LYS A 71 -1.89 -2.19 -28.61
CA LYS A 71 -3.11 -2.23 -29.44
C LYS A 71 -3.83 -0.89 -29.47
N ASP A 72 -3.58 -0.05 -28.48
CA ASP A 72 -4.13 1.29 -28.34
C ASP A 72 -2.98 2.32 -28.20
N SER A 73 -3.32 3.60 -28.14
CA SER A 73 -2.37 4.69 -27.94
C SER A 73 -2.55 5.30 -26.55
N TYR A 74 -1.49 5.30 -25.75
CA TYR A 74 -1.49 5.87 -24.40
C TYR A 74 -0.37 6.90 -24.24
N ASP A 75 -0.71 8.08 -23.73
CA ASP A 75 0.26 9.14 -23.41
C ASP A 75 0.94 8.91 -22.05
N LEU A 76 0.27 8.20 -21.15
CA LEU A 76 0.78 7.95 -19.79
C LEU A 76 0.30 6.58 -19.32
N ILE A 77 1.24 5.73 -18.90
CA ILE A 77 0.94 4.40 -18.36
C ILE A 77 1.27 4.43 -16.87
N LEU A 78 0.23 4.29 -16.03
CA LEU A 78 0.36 4.29 -14.57
C LEU A 78 0.24 2.87 -14.02
N THR A 79 1.13 2.51 -13.10
CA THR A 79 1.14 1.21 -12.41
C THR A 79 1.29 1.43 -10.90
N GLY A 80 0.90 0.46 -10.07
CA GLY A 80 1.33 0.42 -8.69
C GLY A 80 2.83 0.15 -8.57
N MET A 81 3.45 0.54 -7.45
CA MET A 81 4.88 0.33 -7.19
C MET A 81 5.32 -1.14 -7.13
N VAL A 82 4.49 -2.02 -6.57
CA VAL A 82 4.82 -3.43 -6.27
C VAL A 82 3.60 -4.30 -6.46
N GLY A 83 3.76 -5.44 -7.15
CA GLY A 83 2.73 -6.48 -7.29
C GLY A 83 2.85 -7.60 -6.24
N ASP A 84 1.99 -8.61 -6.33
CA ASP A 84 1.86 -9.66 -5.30
C ASP A 84 3.12 -10.51 -5.09
N PHE A 85 3.97 -10.64 -6.12
CA PHE A 85 5.25 -11.34 -6.02
C PHE A 85 6.38 -10.47 -5.43
N GLY A 86 6.05 -9.28 -4.90
CA GLY A 86 7.00 -8.38 -4.25
C GLY A 86 7.98 -7.72 -5.23
N SER A 87 7.82 -7.92 -6.53
CA SER A 87 8.69 -7.33 -7.55
C SER A 87 8.16 -5.97 -8.02
N SER A 88 9.06 -4.99 -8.11
CA SER A 88 8.81 -3.66 -8.71
C SER A 88 9.26 -3.61 -10.17
N GLN A 89 9.25 -4.75 -10.86
CA GLN A 89 9.94 -4.93 -12.15
C GLN A 89 9.07 -4.60 -13.35
N ILE A 90 7.77 -4.92 -13.30
CA ILE A 90 6.83 -4.77 -14.41
C ILE A 90 6.89 -3.39 -15.10
N PRO A 91 6.78 -2.24 -14.40
CA PRO A 91 6.81 -0.94 -15.06
C PRO A 91 8.12 -0.69 -15.83
N VAL A 92 9.25 -1.10 -15.27
CA VAL A 92 10.58 -0.90 -15.88
C VAL A 92 10.76 -1.84 -17.07
N LEU A 93 10.27 -3.07 -16.98
CA LEU A 93 10.32 -4.05 -18.08
C LEU A 93 9.47 -3.60 -19.27
N ILE A 94 8.23 -3.15 -19.02
CA ILE A 94 7.37 -2.59 -20.08
C ILE A 94 8.04 -1.37 -20.71
N ALA A 95 8.61 -0.47 -19.90
CA ALA A 95 9.29 0.73 -20.38
C ALA A 95 10.49 0.39 -21.26
N SER A 96 11.29 -0.61 -20.85
CA SER A 96 12.42 -1.11 -21.63
C SER A 96 11.97 -1.70 -22.97
N LYS A 97 10.88 -2.46 -23.00
CA LYS A 97 10.34 -3.07 -24.24
C LYS A 97 9.78 -2.04 -25.20
N MET A 98 9.08 -1.03 -24.68
CA MET A 98 8.50 0.06 -25.48
C MET A 98 9.49 1.17 -25.81
N ASN A 99 10.69 1.15 -25.22
CA ASN A 99 11.67 2.22 -25.27
C ASN A 99 11.09 3.58 -24.80
N PHE A 100 10.30 3.54 -23.71
CA PHE A 100 9.70 4.72 -23.09
C PHE A 100 10.51 5.17 -21.86
N PRO A 101 10.60 6.48 -21.59
CA PRO A 101 11.09 6.96 -20.32
C PRO A 101 10.19 6.46 -19.18
N HIS A 102 10.79 6.17 -18.02
CA HIS A 102 10.03 5.72 -16.86
C HIS A 102 10.45 6.41 -15.56
N ILE A 103 9.49 6.52 -14.65
CA ILE A 103 9.69 7.03 -13.28
C ILE A 103 9.12 6.00 -12.31
N THR A 104 9.93 5.52 -11.39
CA THR A 104 9.48 4.59 -10.34
C THR A 104 9.24 5.32 -9.03
N TYR A 105 8.25 4.88 -8.25
CA TYR A 105 7.93 5.43 -6.92
C TYR A 105 7.60 6.93 -6.95
N ALA A 106 6.77 7.36 -7.90
CA ALA A 106 6.30 8.73 -7.98
C ALA A 106 5.34 9.07 -6.83
N ASN A 107 5.64 10.16 -6.11
CA ASN A 107 4.84 10.71 -5.02
C ASN A 107 3.96 11.89 -5.46
N THR A 108 4.41 12.65 -6.45
CA THR A 108 3.60 13.69 -7.12
C THR A 108 3.51 13.37 -8.60
N LEU A 109 2.43 13.83 -9.24
CA LEU A 109 2.18 13.61 -10.66
C LEU A 109 1.62 14.89 -11.26
N GLU A 110 2.34 15.46 -12.22
CA GLU A 110 1.97 16.69 -12.91
C GLU A 110 2.17 16.53 -14.42
N VAL A 111 1.18 16.94 -15.20
CA VAL A 111 1.25 17.00 -16.66
C VAL A 111 1.34 18.46 -17.08
N ASP A 112 2.32 18.77 -17.94
CA ASP A 112 2.60 20.10 -18.48
C ASP A 112 2.84 19.99 -19.99
N GLY A 113 1.77 20.19 -20.78
CA GLY A 113 1.79 19.98 -22.22
C GLY A 113 2.19 18.55 -22.58
N ASN A 114 3.32 18.39 -23.28
CA ASN A 114 3.87 17.08 -23.66
C ASN A 114 4.86 16.50 -22.63
N SER A 115 4.97 17.11 -21.45
CA SER A 115 5.89 16.66 -20.40
C SER A 115 5.12 16.14 -19.19
N PHE A 116 5.74 15.19 -18.51
CA PHE A 116 5.30 14.68 -17.23
C PHE A 116 6.38 14.96 -16.18
N ALA A 117 5.98 15.45 -15.00
CA ALA A 117 6.85 15.71 -13.87
C ALA A 117 6.37 14.99 -12.61
N ALA A 118 7.32 14.52 -11.82
CA ALA A 118 7.06 13.84 -10.56
C ALA A 118 8.21 14.03 -9.57
N ASP A 119 7.87 14.05 -8.30
CA ASP A 119 8.80 13.91 -7.19
C ASP A 119 8.87 12.43 -6.78
N ARG A 120 10.09 11.91 -6.62
CA ARG A 120 10.37 10.58 -6.07
C ARG A 120 11.02 10.73 -4.71
N TYR A 121 10.40 10.23 -3.65
CA TYR A 121 10.99 10.28 -2.32
C TYR A 121 12.09 9.23 -2.17
N ILE A 122 13.21 9.66 -1.59
CA ILE A 122 14.39 8.84 -1.29
C ILE A 122 14.83 9.09 0.15
N GLU A 123 15.74 8.27 0.65
CA GLU A 123 16.37 8.55 1.93
C GLU A 123 17.11 9.90 1.87
N GLY A 124 16.71 10.84 2.74
CA GLY A 124 17.30 12.17 2.82
C GLY A 124 16.67 13.24 1.90
N GLY A 125 15.60 12.95 1.14
CA GLY A 125 14.89 14.00 0.40
C GLY A 125 13.99 13.51 -0.74
N ALA A 126 13.83 14.36 -1.76
CA ALA A 126 13.02 14.09 -2.94
C ALA A 126 13.81 14.41 -4.22
N ILE A 127 13.76 13.51 -5.20
CA ILE A 127 14.29 13.73 -6.55
C ILE A 127 13.17 14.27 -7.42
N LYS A 128 13.36 15.46 -8.02
CA LYS A 128 12.44 16.02 -9.00
C LYS A 128 12.82 15.52 -10.39
N ILE A 129 11.88 14.88 -11.09
CA ILE A 129 12.12 14.26 -12.40
C ILE A 129 11.11 14.84 -13.40
N LYS A 130 11.59 15.18 -14.61
CA LYS A 130 10.75 15.59 -15.75
C LYS A 130 11.11 14.74 -16.96
N VAL A 131 10.10 14.21 -17.64
CA VAL A 131 10.23 13.38 -18.85
C VAL A 131 9.24 13.83 -19.92
N THR A 132 9.50 13.47 -21.17
CA THR A 132 8.55 13.67 -22.27
C THR A 132 7.60 12.47 -22.37
N MET A 133 6.33 12.71 -22.66
CA MET A 133 5.34 11.66 -22.90
C MET A 133 5.46 11.13 -24.36
N PRO A 134 5.19 9.83 -24.62
CA PRO A 134 4.64 8.86 -23.69
C PRO A 134 5.64 8.33 -22.66
N CYS A 135 5.17 8.09 -21.43
CA CYS A 135 6.02 7.59 -20.35
C CYS A 135 5.31 6.58 -19.45
N ILE A 136 6.09 5.83 -18.67
CA ILE A 136 5.58 4.83 -17.72
C ILE A 136 5.93 5.26 -16.30
N VAL A 137 4.96 5.26 -15.40
CA VAL A 137 5.14 5.72 -14.03
C VAL A 137 4.61 4.69 -13.05
N SER A 138 5.42 4.28 -12.08
CA SER A 138 4.94 3.53 -10.93
C SER A 138 4.66 4.47 -9.75
N VAL A 139 3.43 4.42 -9.24
CA VAL A 139 2.94 5.33 -8.22
C VAL A 139 3.22 4.73 -6.84
N ALA A 140 3.81 5.54 -5.96
CA ALA A 140 4.06 5.16 -4.58
C ALA A 140 2.75 5.09 -3.78
N SER A 141 2.68 4.18 -2.81
CA SER A 141 1.52 4.08 -1.91
C SER A 141 1.30 5.33 -1.04
N THR A 142 2.32 6.18 -0.92
CA THR A 142 2.27 7.44 -0.16
C THR A 142 1.91 8.65 -1.03
N ALA A 143 1.61 8.45 -2.32
CA ALA A 143 1.31 9.55 -3.25
C ALA A 143 -0.07 10.19 -3.00
N ASN A 144 -1.05 9.40 -2.57
CA ASN A 144 -2.43 9.84 -2.41
C ASN A 144 -3.24 8.88 -1.51
N GLU A 145 -4.47 9.27 -1.19
CA GLU A 145 -5.47 8.42 -0.55
C GLU A 145 -6.57 8.06 -1.57
N PRO A 146 -6.69 6.79 -2.01
CA PRO A 146 -7.66 6.40 -3.02
C PRO A 146 -9.11 6.69 -2.60
N ARG A 147 -9.89 7.27 -3.51
CA ARG A 147 -11.28 7.63 -3.22
C ARG A 147 -12.17 6.41 -2.98
N TYR A 148 -13.21 6.59 -2.19
CA TYR A 148 -14.28 5.61 -2.04
C TYR A 148 -15.19 5.58 -3.28
N THR A 149 -15.69 4.38 -3.60
CA THR A 149 -16.68 4.19 -4.65
C THR A 149 -18.09 4.41 -4.12
N SER A 150 -18.96 5.02 -4.93
CA SER A 150 -20.38 5.17 -4.56
C SER A 150 -21.20 3.98 -5.05
N VAL A 151 -22.28 3.65 -4.33
CA VAL A 151 -23.19 2.54 -4.71
C VAL A 151 -23.70 2.68 -6.14
N LYS A 152 -24.00 3.92 -6.58
CA LYS A 152 -24.43 4.19 -7.96
C LYS A 152 -23.36 3.79 -8.98
N ARG A 153 -22.08 4.14 -8.73
CA ARG A 153 -20.97 3.77 -9.61
C ARG A 153 -20.71 2.27 -9.62
N ILE A 154 -20.85 1.60 -8.48
CA ILE A 154 -20.74 0.13 -8.39
C ILE A 154 -21.80 -0.55 -9.28
N LEU A 155 -23.04 -0.05 -9.28
CA LEU A 155 -24.11 -0.59 -10.12
C LEU A 155 -23.85 -0.37 -11.62
N VAL A 156 -23.30 0.79 -11.99
CA VAL A 156 -22.90 1.07 -13.38
C VAL A 156 -21.77 0.13 -13.78
N ALA A 157 -20.72 0.02 -12.97
CA ALA A 157 -19.58 -0.85 -13.24
C ALA A 157 -19.95 -2.33 -13.42
N LYS A 158 -20.95 -2.82 -12.68
CA LYS A 158 -21.49 -4.19 -12.87
C LYS A 158 -22.11 -4.41 -14.25
N ARG A 159 -22.61 -3.36 -14.90
CA ARG A 159 -23.25 -3.41 -16.23
C ARG A 159 -22.29 -3.06 -17.37
N THR A 160 -21.16 -2.43 -17.06
CA THR A 160 -20.12 -2.11 -18.04
C THR A 160 -19.57 -3.38 -18.67
N GLN A 161 -19.53 -3.43 -19.99
CA GLN A 161 -18.86 -4.49 -20.73
C GLN A 161 -17.34 -4.26 -20.65
N ILE A 162 -16.61 -5.29 -20.24
CA ILE A 162 -15.15 -5.29 -20.15
C ILE A 162 -14.68 -6.27 -21.22
N PRO A 163 -14.09 -5.79 -22.33
CA PRO A 163 -13.51 -6.65 -23.35
C PRO A 163 -12.45 -7.57 -22.75
N VAL A 164 -12.40 -8.80 -23.24
CA VAL A 164 -11.44 -9.82 -22.84
C VAL A 164 -10.59 -10.16 -24.06
N PHE A 165 -9.27 -10.15 -23.90
CA PHE A 165 -8.30 -10.55 -24.92
C PHE A 165 -7.64 -11.86 -24.51
N SER A 166 -7.54 -12.80 -25.44
CA SER A 166 -6.72 -14.01 -25.32
C SER A 166 -5.27 -13.74 -25.74
N LEU A 167 -4.37 -14.70 -25.53
CA LEU A 167 -3.01 -14.63 -26.08
C LEU A 167 -3.02 -14.61 -27.62
N ASP A 168 -3.94 -15.34 -28.24
CA ASP A 168 -4.11 -15.35 -29.69
C ASP A 168 -4.46 -13.95 -30.22
N ASP A 169 -5.32 -13.20 -29.51
CA ASP A 169 -5.65 -11.82 -29.85
C ASP A 169 -4.46 -10.86 -29.72
N LEU A 170 -3.40 -11.27 -29.02
CA LEU A 170 -2.15 -10.54 -28.81
C LEU A 170 -0.99 -11.08 -29.67
N GLU A 171 -1.25 -12.11 -30.48
CA GLU A 171 -0.25 -12.81 -31.31
C GLU A 171 0.93 -13.32 -30.46
N LEU A 172 0.63 -13.88 -29.28
CA LEU A 172 1.61 -14.41 -28.35
C LEU A 172 1.50 -15.92 -28.21
N ASP A 173 2.66 -16.57 -28.12
CA ASP A 173 2.80 -18.00 -27.88
C ASP A 173 3.19 -18.26 -26.43
N GLU A 174 2.49 -19.18 -25.75
CA GLU A 174 2.65 -19.42 -24.32
C GLU A 174 4.03 -19.99 -23.95
N ASP A 175 4.58 -20.89 -24.77
CA ASP A 175 5.89 -21.48 -24.54
C ASP A 175 7.00 -20.40 -24.54
N SER A 176 6.84 -19.38 -25.39
CA SER A 176 7.77 -18.26 -25.46
C SER A 176 7.73 -17.33 -24.22
N LEU A 177 6.62 -17.35 -23.47
CA LEU A 177 6.39 -16.47 -22.32
C LEU A 177 6.90 -17.08 -21.01
N SER A 178 6.79 -18.40 -20.87
CA SER A 178 7.15 -19.12 -19.65
C SER A 178 8.66 -19.34 -19.52
N ASN A 179 9.38 -19.54 -20.64
CA ASN A 179 10.82 -19.82 -20.67
C ASN A 179 11.63 -18.65 -21.25
N ILE A 180 11.36 -17.43 -20.79
CA ILE A 180 12.10 -16.26 -21.27
C ILE A 180 13.53 -16.32 -20.76
N GLY A 181 14.49 -16.38 -21.70
CA GLY A 181 15.91 -16.33 -21.39
C GLY A 181 16.44 -17.56 -20.65
N GLY A 182 15.74 -18.70 -20.69
CA GLY A 182 16.14 -19.91 -19.96
C GLY A 182 15.73 -19.92 -18.49
N LEU A 183 14.87 -18.99 -18.07
CA LEU A 183 14.38 -18.91 -16.70
C LEU A 183 13.29 -19.95 -16.46
N GLU A 184 13.55 -20.89 -15.55
CA GLU A 184 12.60 -21.94 -15.16
C GLU A 184 12.19 -21.77 -13.69
N PHE A 185 10.88 -21.79 -13.43
CA PHE A 185 10.34 -21.81 -12.06
C PHE A 185 10.13 -23.25 -11.61
N SER A 186 10.80 -23.64 -10.54
CA SER A 186 10.75 -25.01 -10.01
C SER A 186 9.58 -25.24 -9.04
N ALA A 187 9.46 -24.41 -8.01
CA ALA A 187 8.37 -24.51 -7.01
C ALA A 187 8.26 -23.24 -6.15
N ILE A 188 7.09 -23.05 -5.54
CA ILE A 188 6.90 -22.12 -4.42
C ILE A 188 6.73 -22.98 -3.16
N GLU A 189 7.75 -23.00 -2.32
CA GLU A 189 7.73 -23.71 -1.04
C GLU A 189 7.41 -22.73 0.09
N LYS A 190 6.54 -23.15 1.01
CA LYS A 190 6.33 -22.39 2.24
C LYS A 190 7.54 -22.61 3.13
N PRO A 191 8.12 -21.55 3.72
CA PRO A 191 9.20 -21.74 4.67
C PRO A 191 8.70 -22.57 5.85
N ASP A 192 9.57 -23.43 6.38
CA ASP A 192 9.27 -24.15 7.61
C ASP A 192 9.04 -23.12 8.72
N ILE A 193 7.81 -23.13 9.27
CA ILE A 193 7.48 -22.31 10.42
C ILE A 193 7.88 -23.15 11.64
N GLU A 194 8.96 -22.75 12.31
CA GLU A 194 9.21 -23.25 13.66
C GLU A 194 8.02 -22.86 14.53
N GLU A 195 7.31 -23.85 15.06
CA GLU A 195 6.24 -23.63 16.04
C GLU A 195 6.85 -22.98 17.27
N LYS A 196 6.80 -21.64 17.31
CA LYS A 196 7.11 -20.90 18.53
C LYS A 196 5.96 -21.16 19.48
N GLU A 197 6.27 -21.77 20.61
CA GLU A 197 5.31 -21.98 21.70
C GLU A 197 4.74 -20.62 22.10
N ILE A 198 3.45 -20.42 21.82
CA ILE A 198 2.75 -19.20 22.24
C ILE A 198 2.46 -19.38 23.72
N ILE A 199 3.40 -18.97 24.58
CA ILE A 199 3.19 -18.89 26.02
C ILE A 199 2.16 -17.77 26.24
N LYS A 200 0.91 -18.15 26.49
CA LYS A 200 -0.16 -17.22 26.84
C LYS A 200 -0.02 -16.91 28.34
N ILE A 201 0.64 -15.80 28.65
CA ILE A 201 0.88 -15.38 30.03
C ILE A 201 -0.31 -14.54 30.50
N GLU A 202 -1.03 -15.03 31.51
CA GLU A 202 -2.09 -14.27 32.19
C GLU A 202 -1.46 -13.38 33.29
N THR A 203 -1.17 -12.15 32.89
CA THR A 203 -1.06 -10.87 33.62
C THR A 203 -0.19 -10.64 34.87
N ASP A 204 0.44 -11.60 35.55
CA ASP A 204 1.41 -11.24 36.64
C ASP A 204 2.83 -11.83 36.47
N GLU A 205 3.01 -12.80 35.56
CA GLU A 205 4.32 -13.44 35.33
C GLU A 205 5.11 -12.83 34.15
N GLU A 206 4.48 -11.96 33.35
CA GLU A 206 5.08 -11.41 32.12
C GLU A 206 6.26 -10.47 32.42
N GLU A 207 6.19 -9.73 33.53
CA GLU A 207 7.28 -8.87 34.00
C GLU A 207 8.49 -9.69 34.45
N ASN A 208 8.26 -10.79 35.17
CA ASN A 208 9.33 -11.68 35.65
C ASN A 208 10.02 -12.44 34.50
N LEU A 209 9.26 -12.81 33.46
CA LEU A 209 9.83 -13.41 32.23
C LEU A 209 10.58 -12.39 31.37
N LYS A 210 10.12 -11.14 31.29
CA LYS A 210 10.88 -10.06 30.64
C LYS A 210 12.17 -9.76 31.40
N LEU A 211 12.13 -9.73 32.74
CA LEU A 211 13.32 -9.57 33.58
C LEU A 211 14.31 -10.71 33.38
N SER A 212 13.86 -11.97 33.42
CA SER A 212 14.76 -13.13 33.26
C SER A 212 15.37 -13.20 31.85
N TYR A 213 14.62 -12.83 30.82
CA TYR A 213 15.14 -12.71 29.45
C TYR A 213 16.20 -11.60 29.33
N LEU A 214 16.00 -10.46 29.96
CA LEU A 214 16.96 -9.35 29.98
C LEU A 214 18.20 -9.67 30.83
N GLU A 215 18.08 -10.49 31.86
CA GLU A 215 19.21 -11.03 32.63
C GLU A 215 20.05 -12.02 31.81
N GLN A 216 19.41 -12.82 30.95
CA GLN A 216 20.07 -13.74 30.03
C GLN A 216 20.64 -13.06 28.77
N ASN A 217 20.19 -11.84 28.46
CA ASN A 217 20.59 -11.07 27.27
C ASN A 217 21.04 -9.64 27.64
N PRO A 218 22.27 -9.47 28.17
CA PRO A 218 22.75 -8.19 28.71
C PRO A 218 22.84 -7.07 27.67
N ASP A 219 23.03 -7.39 26.39
CA ASP A 219 23.07 -6.39 25.31
C ASP A 219 21.71 -5.70 25.10
N ALA A 220 20.62 -6.48 25.16
CA ALA A 220 19.26 -5.95 25.08
C ALA A 220 18.93 -5.08 26.30
N LYS A 221 19.45 -5.45 27.49
CA LYS A 221 19.31 -4.68 28.72
C LYS A 221 20.04 -3.34 28.64
N ASN A 222 21.28 -3.33 28.15
CA ASN A 222 22.07 -2.11 27.96
C ASN A 222 21.39 -1.13 26.98
N SER A 223 20.85 -1.62 25.86
CA SER A 223 20.12 -0.76 24.91
C SER A 223 18.83 -0.16 25.51
N ILE A 224 18.17 -0.87 26.42
CA ILE A 224 16.99 -0.36 27.15
C ILE A 224 17.40 0.67 28.20
N ASP A 225 18.47 0.43 28.94
CA ASP A 225 18.95 1.35 29.97
C ASP A 225 19.57 2.63 29.37
N GLU A 226 20.23 2.54 28.22
CA GLU A 226 20.63 3.70 27.40
C GLU A 226 19.41 4.51 26.95
N CYS A 227 18.35 3.82 26.46
CA CYS A 227 17.10 4.49 26.13
C CYS A 227 16.46 5.18 27.34
N LYS A 228 16.53 4.59 28.54
CA LYS A 228 16.00 5.20 29.76
C LYS A 228 16.82 6.41 30.20
N ALA A 229 18.15 6.34 30.10
CA ALA A 229 19.03 7.47 30.39
C ALA A 229 18.76 8.65 29.43
N ASP A 230 18.62 8.38 28.13
CA ASP A 230 18.27 9.38 27.13
C ASP A 230 16.89 10.02 27.40
N ILE A 231 15.91 9.22 27.85
CA ILE A 231 14.60 9.70 28.28
C ILE A 231 14.72 10.61 29.51
N GLN A 232 15.54 10.24 30.49
CA GLN A 232 15.71 10.98 31.74
C GLN A 232 16.46 12.32 31.52
N ASP A 233 17.43 12.35 30.61
CA ASP A 233 18.12 13.56 30.15
C ASP A 233 17.21 14.49 29.32
N TRP A 234 16.21 13.91 28.64
CA TRP A 234 15.19 14.67 27.94
C TRP A 234 14.20 15.35 28.91
N TYR A 235 13.88 14.70 30.04
CA TYR A 235 13.02 15.28 31.10
C TYR A 235 13.71 16.35 31.95
N SER A 236 15.03 16.27 32.13
CA SER A 236 15.80 17.25 32.93
C SER A 236 16.02 18.58 32.19
N ASN A 237 15.84 18.61 30.86
CA ASN A 237 15.88 19.84 30.06
C ASN A 237 14.56 20.63 30.16
N GLU A 238 14.51 21.53 31.14
CA GLU A 238 13.38 22.35 31.58
C GLU A 238 12.81 23.38 30.55
N LYS A 239 12.99 23.17 29.24
CA LYS A 239 12.66 24.19 28.21
C LYS A 239 11.51 23.88 27.24
N LEU A 240 10.74 22.80 27.39
CA LEU A 240 9.71 22.44 26.41
C LEU A 240 8.30 22.17 26.96
N MET A 241 7.90 22.83 28.06
CA MET A 241 6.48 22.85 28.49
C MET A 241 5.80 24.19 28.19
N GLN A 242 5.47 24.43 26.91
CA GLN A 242 4.41 25.38 26.54
C GLN A 242 3.59 24.84 25.38
N PHE A 243 2.66 23.92 25.65
CA PHE A 243 1.44 23.78 24.84
C PHE A 243 0.26 23.47 25.76
N LYS A 244 -0.54 24.52 26.04
CA LYS A 244 -1.92 24.42 26.53
C LYS A 244 -2.83 24.83 25.37
N SER A 245 -3.69 23.93 24.89
CA SER A 245 -5.15 24.14 24.89
C SER A 245 -5.90 23.06 24.08
N LYS A 246 -7.00 22.62 24.71
CA LYS A 246 -8.16 21.88 24.24
C LYS A 246 -8.39 21.85 22.72
N GLN A 247 -8.29 20.66 22.12
CA GLN A 247 -9.30 19.98 21.29
C GLN A 247 -8.67 18.72 20.68
N VAL A 248 -9.27 17.56 20.97
CA VAL A 248 -9.08 16.25 20.29
C VAL A 248 -7.64 15.94 19.85
N THR A 249 -6.85 15.33 20.73
CA THR A 249 -5.55 14.77 20.35
C THR A 249 -5.78 13.44 19.63
N ARG A 250 -5.86 13.45 18.30
CA ARG A 250 -5.83 12.23 17.48
C ARG A 250 -4.39 11.76 17.38
N VAL A 251 -4.02 10.73 18.16
CA VAL A 251 -2.69 10.12 18.06
C VAL A 251 -2.71 9.14 16.88
N MET A 252 -2.18 9.56 15.73
CA MET A 252 -1.90 8.66 14.61
C MET A 252 -0.55 7.98 14.85
N ILE A 253 -0.56 6.65 14.98
CA ILE A 253 0.66 5.84 14.99
C ILE A 253 0.93 5.45 13.54
N GLU A 254 1.52 6.37 12.77
CA GLU A 254 2.09 6.04 11.46
C GLU A 254 3.56 5.66 11.63
N GLN A 255 3.96 4.66 10.86
CA GLN A 255 5.19 3.89 11.04
C GLN A 255 6.43 4.78 11.03
N GLY A 256 7.19 4.75 12.13
CA GLY A 256 8.52 5.37 12.21
C GLY A 256 8.93 5.86 13.60
N ASN A 257 7.98 6.10 14.52
CA ASN A 257 8.32 6.57 15.87
C ASN A 257 7.47 5.91 16.96
N THR A 258 7.75 4.63 17.22
CA THR A 258 7.06 3.79 18.21
C THR A 258 7.23 4.30 19.65
N LYS A 259 8.29 5.04 19.97
CA LYS A 259 8.56 5.57 21.33
C LYS A 259 7.57 6.64 21.77
N ASN A 260 7.23 7.59 20.89
CA ASN A 260 6.31 8.69 21.21
C ASN A 260 4.84 8.23 21.33
N ALA A 261 4.47 7.20 20.59
CA ALA A 261 3.14 6.60 20.61
C ALA A 261 2.86 5.82 21.91
N VAL A 262 3.84 5.02 22.35
CA VAL A 262 3.74 4.27 23.62
C VAL A 262 3.72 5.22 24.82
N TYR A 263 4.53 6.28 24.78
CA TYR A 263 4.58 7.29 25.85
C TYR A 263 3.26 8.07 26.00
N SER A 264 2.64 8.45 24.88
CA SER A 264 1.36 9.16 24.89
C SER A 264 0.20 8.27 25.37
N ALA A 265 0.24 6.96 25.05
CA ALA A 265 -0.75 5.98 25.51
C ALA A 265 -0.65 5.70 27.02
N LEU A 266 0.57 5.58 27.55
CA LEU A 266 0.79 5.36 29.00
C LEU A 266 0.28 6.53 29.84
N LYS A 267 0.54 7.77 29.40
CA LYS A 267 0.08 8.98 30.10
C LYS A 267 -1.46 9.10 30.14
N LEU A 268 -2.14 8.72 29.07
CA LEU A 268 -3.61 8.73 29.01
C LEU A 268 -4.24 7.65 29.90
N LEU A 269 -3.57 6.50 30.07
CA LEU A 269 -3.98 5.46 31.01
C LEU A 269 -3.79 5.90 32.47
N GLU A 270 -2.69 6.59 32.78
CA GLU A 270 -2.47 7.19 34.12
C GLU A 270 -3.49 8.29 34.47
N GLU A 271 -3.98 9.01 33.47
CA GLU A 271 -5.04 10.03 33.60
C GLU A 271 -6.47 9.43 33.63
N GLY A 272 -6.61 8.09 33.55
CA GLY A 272 -7.87 7.36 33.73
C GLY A 272 -8.69 7.17 32.44
N HIS A 273 -8.10 7.39 31.27
CA HIS A 273 -8.78 7.22 29.98
C HIS A 273 -8.68 5.78 29.46
N GLN A 274 -9.70 5.31 28.74
CA GLN A 274 -9.68 4.00 28.09
C GLN A 274 -9.19 4.09 26.64
N ILE A 275 -8.24 3.22 26.27
CA ILE A 275 -7.68 3.13 24.91
C ILE A 275 -8.17 1.83 24.26
N VAL A 276 -8.90 1.93 23.14
CA VAL A 276 -9.51 0.79 22.46
C VAL A 276 -8.85 0.57 21.10
N LYS A 277 -8.41 -0.66 20.85
CA LYS A 277 -7.85 -1.09 19.55
C LYS A 277 -8.97 -1.41 18.57
N GLN A 278 -9.02 -0.69 17.44
CA GLN A 278 -9.98 -1.02 16.40
C GLN A 278 -9.47 -2.13 15.47
N LYS A 279 -10.38 -2.82 14.77
CA LYS A 279 -10.14 -3.98 13.90
C LYS A 279 -9.11 -3.76 12.76
N ARG A 280 -8.69 -2.52 12.50
CA ARG A 280 -7.70 -2.15 11.47
C ARG A 280 -6.40 -1.57 12.02
N GLY A 281 -6.11 -1.74 13.31
CA GLY A 281 -4.83 -1.33 13.90
C GLY A 281 -4.72 0.14 14.30
N SER A 282 -5.77 0.94 14.09
CA SER A 282 -5.91 2.28 14.67
C SER A 282 -6.40 2.20 16.12
N TRP A 283 -5.93 3.12 16.96
CA TRP A 283 -6.29 3.21 18.37
C TRP A 283 -7.10 4.47 18.63
N GLU A 284 -8.12 4.38 19.47
CA GLU A 284 -9.01 5.49 19.83
C GLU A 284 -9.12 5.61 21.35
N VAL A 285 -9.18 6.84 21.86
CA VAL A 285 -9.34 7.14 23.28
C VAL A 285 -10.81 7.48 23.54
N LYS A 286 -11.46 6.76 24.45
CA LYS A 286 -12.85 7.02 24.85
C LYS A 286 -12.92 7.68 26.22
N ASP A 287 -13.64 8.80 26.28
CA ASP A 287 -13.86 9.60 27.50
C ASP A 287 -15.19 9.26 28.21
N THR A 288 -15.59 7.98 28.30
CA THR A 288 -16.89 7.61 28.91
C THR A 288 -16.69 6.55 29.98
N PRO A 289 -17.28 6.72 31.20
CA PRO A 289 -17.17 5.71 32.24
C PRO A 289 -18.00 4.47 31.89
N LEU A 290 -17.50 3.30 32.32
CA LEU A 290 -18.13 1.99 32.19
C LEU A 290 -19.60 2.03 32.64
N ILE A 291 -20.51 1.65 31.76
CA ILE A 291 -21.80 1.08 32.15
C ILE A 291 -21.52 -0.41 32.31
N ASP A 292 -21.79 -0.96 33.50
CA ASP A 292 -21.73 -2.40 33.78
C ASP A 292 -22.54 -3.19 32.73
N GLU A 293 -21.90 -4.12 32.03
CA GLU A 293 -22.55 -5.05 31.10
C GLU A 293 -23.22 -6.22 31.84
N ASP A 294 -24.12 -5.90 32.79
CA ASP A 294 -24.96 -6.88 33.51
C ASP A 294 -26.47 -6.64 33.31
N GLU A 295 -26.87 -6.04 32.18
CA GLU A 295 -28.29 -6.02 31.76
C GLU A 295 -28.53 -6.83 30.48
N ASP A 296 -29.09 -8.01 30.68
CA ASP A 296 -29.80 -8.83 29.70
C ASP A 296 -30.81 -7.98 28.90
N VAL A 297 -30.45 -7.60 27.67
CA VAL A 297 -31.43 -7.05 26.72
C VAL A 297 -31.84 -8.14 25.73
N LYS A 298 -33.00 -8.74 26.02
CA LYS A 298 -33.75 -9.59 25.08
C LYS A 298 -34.34 -8.71 23.97
N TRP A 299 -34.13 -9.10 22.72
CA TRP A 299 -34.77 -8.50 21.56
C TRP A 299 -36.18 -9.10 21.37
N GLU A 300 -37.21 -8.24 21.30
CA GLU A 300 -38.48 -8.48 20.60
C GLU A 300 -38.49 -7.72 19.27
#